data_AF-A0A1C5DMC5-F1
#
_entry.id   AF-A0A1C5DMC5-F1
#
_cell.length_a   1.000
_cell.length_b   1.000
_cell.length_c   1.000
_cell.angle_alpha   90.00
_cell.angle_beta   90.00
_cell.angle_gamma   90.00
#
_symmetry.space_group_name_H-M   'P 1'
#
loop_
_entity.id
_entity.type
_entity.pdbx_description
1 polymer ?
#
loop_
_entity_poly.entity_id
_entity_poly.type
_entity_poly.pdbx_seq_one_letter_code
_entity_poly.pdbx_strand_id
1 'polypeptide(L)'
;MSLDLTELTRFGRALEEAHSLLEADRKRLEQRCDRASRADGTAGGPTQTLYGVTLMSGAMSQALTRVALAAGYSALGMGERAEHELVTARMYPVGFPSGADRMARPLGEATVQAMELIRDLGFFDAEISIAVDVALAAPQATYPPADWDEYERQRRSQAE
;
A
#
# COMPACT_ATOMS: atom_id res chain seq x y z
N MET A 1 -4.67 -26.92 -10.80
CA MET A 1 -3.36 -26.98 -10.13
C MET A 1 -3.60 -26.60 -8.68
N SER A 2 -3.14 -27.36 -7.68
CA SER A 2 -3.33 -26.98 -6.27
C SER A 2 -2.37 -25.86 -5.90
N LEU A 3 -2.87 -24.77 -5.32
CA LEU A 3 -2.01 -23.67 -4.85
C LEU A 3 -1.12 -24.15 -3.70
N ASP A 4 0.11 -23.64 -3.64
CA ASP A 4 1.02 -23.89 -2.53
C ASP A 4 0.55 -23.13 -1.28
N LEU A 5 -0.05 -23.86 -0.34
CA LEU A 5 -0.52 -23.32 0.93
C LEU A 5 0.61 -22.76 1.81
N THR A 6 1.85 -23.26 1.65
CA THR A 6 3.01 -22.73 2.36
C THR A 6 3.35 -21.32 1.86
N GLU A 7 3.32 -21.14 0.54
CA GLU A 7 3.54 -19.84 -0.10
C GLU A 7 2.44 -18.85 0.29
N LEU A 8 1.16 -19.26 0.23
CA LEU A 8 0.03 -18.43 0.66
C LEU A 8 0.12 -18.04 2.14
N THR A 9 0.62 -18.95 3.00
CA THR A 9 0.85 -18.64 4.41
C THR A 9 1.95 -17.59 4.59
N ARG A 10 3.04 -17.69 3.83
CA ARG A 10 4.11 -16.68 3.84
C ARG A 10 3.57 -15.30 3.43
N PHE A 11 2.85 -15.22 2.32
CA PHE A 11 2.28 -13.96 1.84
C PHE A 11 1.25 -13.39 2.82
N GLY A 12 0.35 -14.23 3.33
CA GLY A 12 -0.66 -13.80 4.30
C GLY A 12 -0.04 -13.21 5.57
N ARG A 13 1.02 -13.83 6.12
CA ARG A 13 1.72 -13.30 7.30
C ARG A 13 2.38 -11.95 7.05
N ALA A 14 3.08 -11.81 5.92
CA ALA A 14 3.74 -10.55 5.60
C ALA A 14 2.73 -9.41 5.35
N LEU A 15 1.61 -9.70 4.67
CA LEU A 15 0.53 -8.73 4.46
C LEU A 15 -0.15 -8.32 5.78
N GLU A 16 -0.38 -9.27 6.69
CA GLU A 16 -0.93 -8.99 8.03
C GLU A 16 0.02 -8.15 8.88
N GLU A 17 1.32 -8.43 8.83
CA GLU A 17 2.34 -7.66 9.52
C GLU A 17 2.44 -6.23 8.98
N ALA A 18 2.50 -6.06 7.66
CA ALA A 18 2.47 -4.75 7.02
C ALA A 18 1.18 -3.97 7.36
N HIS A 19 0.01 -4.64 7.30
CA HIS A 19 -1.26 -4.04 7.69
C HIS A 19 -1.25 -3.58 9.16
N SER A 20 -0.76 -4.42 10.07
CA SER A 20 -0.70 -4.11 11.50
C SER A 20 0.20 -2.92 11.81
N LEU A 21 1.37 -2.84 11.16
CA LEU A 21 2.29 -1.70 11.27
C LEU A 21 1.61 -0.40 10.81
N LEU A 22 0.96 -0.43 9.65
CA LEU A 22 0.26 0.73 9.08
C LEU A 22 -0.96 1.14 9.92
N GLU A 23 -1.70 0.18 10.47
CA GLU A 23 -2.82 0.44 11.37
C GLU A 23 -2.39 1.09 12.69
N ALA A 24 -1.27 0.65 13.25
CA ALA A 24 -0.69 1.27 14.44
C ALA A 24 -0.30 2.73 14.15
N ASP A 25 0.32 2.96 13.00
CA ASP A 25 0.71 4.30 12.53
C ASP A 25 -0.50 5.20 12.29
N ARG A 26 -1.53 4.67 11.61
CA ARG A 26 -2.83 5.32 11.38
C ARG A 26 -3.48 5.74 12.70
N LYS A 27 -3.64 4.83 13.65
CA LYS A 27 -4.25 5.12 14.97
C LYS A 27 -3.50 6.23 15.71
N ARG A 28 -2.16 6.23 15.64
CA ARG A 28 -1.33 7.29 16.24
C ARG A 28 -1.55 8.63 15.54
N LEU A 29 -1.64 8.65 14.21
CA LEU A 29 -1.92 9.86 13.43
C LEU A 29 -3.33 10.40 13.68
N GLU A 30 -4.33 9.53 13.82
CA GLU A 30 -5.70 9.93 14.15
C GLU A 30 -5.80 10.68 15.47
N GLN A 31 -5.05 10.25 16.49
CA GLN A 31 -5.02 10.92 17.80
C GLN A 31 -4.41 12.32 17.73
N ARG A 32 -3.57 12.60 16.72
CA ARG A 32 -2.88 13.88 16.53
C ARG A 32 -3.57 14.80 15.53
N CYS A 33 -4.47 14.27 14.72
CA CYS A 33 -5.12 15.02 13.65
C CYS A 33 -6.38 15.71 14.19
N ASP A 34 -6.25 16.99 14.56
CA ASP A 34 -7.37 17.81 15.01
C ASP A 34 -8.45 17.96 13.92
N ARG A 35 -9.71 18.11 14.36
CA ARG A 35 -10.86 18.29 13.45
C ARG A 35 -10.70 19.49 12.51
N ALA A 36 -10.00 20.55 12.93
CA ALA A 36 -9.74 21.73 12.10
C ALA A 36 -8.76 21.46 10.95
N SER A 37 -7.84 20.49 11.11
CA SER A 37 -6.83 20.13 10.10
C SER A 37 -7.42 19.37 8.90
N ARG A 38 -8.67 18.87 9.00
CA ARG A 38 -9.36 18.09 7.96
C ARG A 38 -9.65 18.84 6.66
N ALA A 39 -9.54 20.17 6.67
CA ALA A 39 -9.71 21.01 5.47
C ALA A 39 -8.42 21.22 4.68
N ASP A 40 -7.25 20.86 5.24
CA ASP A 40 -5.96 21.05 4.58
C ASP A 40 -5.69 19.91 3.58
N GLY A 41 -5.72 20.25 2.30
CA GLY A 41 -5.48 19.34 1.18
C GLY A 41 -4.03 19.27 0.74
N THR A 42 -3.09 19.95 1.38
CA THR A 42 -1.70 20.07 0.92
C THR A 42 -0.90 18.76 1.06
N ALA A 43 0.07 18.55 0.16
CA ALA A 43 0.97 17.40 0.23
C ALA A 43 1.74 17.38 1.56
N GLY A 44 1.72 16.22 2.23
CA GLY A 44 2.35 16.07 3.54
C GLY A 44 1.62 16.78 4.68
N GLY A 45 0.47 17.43 4.43
CA GLY A 45 -0.39 17.95 5.48
C GLY A 45 -0.92 16.81 6.38
N PRO A 46 -1.37 17.11 7.62
CA PRO A 46 -1.87 16.10 8.55
C PRO A 46 -2.98 15.22 7.96
N THR A 47 -3.87 15.81 7.17
CA THR A 47 -4.99 15.11 6.51
C THR A 47 -4.51 14.22 5.38
N GLN A 48 -3.61 14.71 4.51
CA GLN A 48 -3.04 13.88 3.44
C GLN A 48 -2.18 12.75 4.00
N THR A 49 -1.46 13.00 5.09
CA THR A 49 -0.66 11.96 5.77
C THR A 49 -1.54 10.87 6.36
N LEU A 50 -2.60 11.24 7.08
CA LEU A 50 -3.57 10.29 7.61
C LEU A 50 -4.29 9.53 6.48
N TYR A 51 -4.64 10.23 5.40
CA TYR A 51 -5.28 9.59 4.25
C TYR A 51 -4.33 8.61 3.57
N GLY A 52 -3.06 8.98 3.41
CA GLY A 52 -2.02 8.14 2.82
C GLY A 52 -1.86 6.82 3.55
N VAL A 53 -1.64 6.85 4.87
CA VAL A 53 -1.52 5.61 5.66
C VAL A 53 -2.81 4.78 5.66
N THR A 54 -3.98 5.43 5.57
CA THR A 54 -5.27 4.73 5.46
C THR A 54 -5.38 3.98 4.13
N LEU A 55 -4.95 4.58 3.01
CA LEU A 55 -4.90 3.91 1.71
C LEU A 55 -3.95 2.72 1.73
N MET A 56 -2.76 2.89 2.30
CA MET A 56 -1.76 1.82 2.40
C MET A 56 -2.28 0.66 3.23
N SER A 57 -2.81 0.93 4.42
CA SER A 57 -3.39 -0.08 5.31
C SER A 57 -4.55 -0.82 4.63
N GLY A 58 -5.46 -0.08 3.98
CA GLY A 58 -6.59 -0.65 3.26
C GLY A 58 -6.16 -1.56 2.11
N ALA A 59 -5.10 -1.20 1.38
CA ALA A 59 -4.57 -2.02 0.30
C ALA A 59 -4.02 -3.36 0.82
N MET A 60 -3.30 -3.36 1.95
CA MET A 60 -2.77 -4.60 2.56
C MET A 60 -3.89 -5.49 3.09
N SER A 61 -4.90 -4.91 3.75
CA SER A 61 -6.08 -5.64 4.22
C SER A 61 -6.86 -6.30 3.08
N GLN A 62 -7.01 -5.60 1.95
CA GLN A 62 -7.67 -6.14 0.76
C GLN A 62 -6.88 -7.31 0.17
N ALA A 63 -5.57 -7.14 -0.04
CA ALA A 63 -4.72 -8.22 -0.55
C ALA A 63 -4.72 -9.44 0.39
N LEU A 64 -4.63 -9.23 1.70
CA LEU A 64 -4.70 -10.29 2.70
C LEU A 64 -6.02 -11.06 2.63
N THR A 65 -7.15 -10.35 2.53
CA THR A 65 -8.48 -10.97 2.41
C THR A 65 -8.53 -11.89 1.19
N ARG A 66 -7.99 -11.44 0.06
CA ARG A 66 -7.93 -12.24 -1.18
C ARG A 66 -7.02 -13.47 -1.02
N VAL A 67 -5.86 -13.34 -0.38
CA VAL A 67 -4.99 -14.49 -0.06
C VAL A 67 -5.69 -15.50 0.85
N ALA A 68 -6.42 -15.03 1.87
CA ALA A 68 -7.18 -15.90 2.75
C ALA A 68 -8.30 -16.65 2.01
N LEU A 69 -9.02 -15.97 1.11
CA LEU A 69 -10.01 -16.60 0.23
C LEU A 69 -9.38 -17.62 -0.70
N ALA A 70 -8.23 -17.32 -1.30
CA ALA A 70 -7.49 -18.26 -2.15
C ALA A 70 -7.11 -19.54 -1.39
N ALA A 71 -6.58 -19.40 -0.17
CA ALA A 71 -6.25 -20.54 0.69
C ALA A 71 -7.50 -21.35 1.06
N GLY A 72 -8.60 -20.69 1.43
CA GLY A 72 -9.86 -21.33 1.77
C GLY A 72 -10.47 -22.10 0.60
N TYR A 73 -10.53 -21.49 -0.59
CA TYR A 73 -11.02 -22.17 -1.80
C TYR A 73 -10.12 -23.33 -2.21
N SER A 74 -8.80 -23.20 -2.07
CA SER A 74 -7.86 -24.29 -2.33
C SER A 74 -8.13 -25.49 -1.40
N ALA A 75 -8.31 -25.24 -0.10
CA ALA A 75 -8.61 -26.29 0.89
C ALA A 75 -9.96 -27.00 0.65
N LEU A 76 -10.93 -26.31 0.05
CA LEU A 76 -12.25 -26.86 -0.31
C LEU A 76 -12.26 -27.55 -1.68
N GLY A 77 -11.13 -27.63 -2.38
CA GLY A 77 -11.05 -28.19 -3.73
C GLY A 77 -11.63 -27.30 -4.84
N MET A 78 -11.87 -26.02 -4.56
CA MET A 78 -12.41 -25.03 -5.50
C MET A 78 -11.28 -24.30 -6.26
N GLY A 79 -10.48 -25.05 -7.03
CA GLY A 79 -9.24 -24.55 -7.64
C GLY A 79 -9.40 -23.28 -8.49
N GLU A 80 -10.41 -23.19 -9.35
CA GLU A 80 -10.63 -22.01 -10.20
C GLU A 80 -10.91 -20.74 -9.39
N ARG A 81 -11.69 -20.86 -8.31
CA ARG A 81 -11.95 -19.73 -7.41
C ARG A 81 -10.68 -19.35 -6.64
N ALA A 82 -9.91 -20.34 -6.21
CA ALA A 82 -8.65 -20.10 -5.51
C ALA A 82 -7.66 -19.31 -6.39
N GLU A 83 -7.51 -19.72 -7.65
CA GLU A 83 -6.65 -19.07 -8.63
C GLU A 83 -7.12 -17.64 -8.94
N HIS A 84 -8.43 -17.45 -9.15
CA HIS A 84 -9.01 -16.13 -9.39
C HIS A 84 -8.71 -15.14 -8.24
N GLU A 85 -8.89 -15.59 -6.99
CA GLU A 85 -8.62 -14.75 -5.82
C GLU A 85 -7.13 -14.43 -5.68
N LEU A 86 -6.23 -15.38 -5.97
CA LEU A 86 -4.80 -15.15 -5.94
C LEU A 86 -4.35 -14.16 -7.03
N VAL A 87 -4.84 -14.29 -8.25
CA VAL A 87 -4.58 -13.33 -9.34
C VAL A 87 -5.06 -11.94 -8.95
N THR A 88 -6.25 -11.84 -8.36
CA THR A 88 -6.82 -10.57 -7.87
C THR A 88 -5.98 -9.98 -6.74
N ALA A 89 -5.48 -10.81 -5.81
CA ALA A 89 -4.64 -10.37 -4.71
C ALA A 89 -3.32 -9.74 -5.17
N ARG A 90 -2.78 -10.20 -6.31
CA ARG A 90 -1.51 -9.75 -6.90
C ARG A 90 -1.64 -8.52 -7.78
N MET A 91 -2.86 -8.10 -8.12
CA MET A 91 -3.08 -6.89 -8.90
C MET A 91 -2.46 -5.67 -8.21
N TYR A 92 -1.94 -4.73 -9.00
CA TYR A 92 -1.24 -3.55 -8.53
C TYR A 92 -2.04 -2.77 -7.45
N PRO A 93 -1.57 -2.72 -6.20
CA PRO A 93 -2.27 -2.04 -5.11
C PRO A 93 -2.05 -0.53 -5.20
N VAL A 94 -2.81 0.17 -6.05
CA VAL A 94 -2.67 1.64 -6.29
C VAL A 94 -2.62 2.46 -4.99
N GLY A 95 -3.42 2.10 -3.99
CA GLY A 95 -3.47 2.79 -2.70
C GLY A 95 -2.17 2.72 -1.89
N PHE A 96 -1.28 1.76 -2.18
CA PHE A 96 -0.05 1.58 -1.42
C PHE A 96 1.04 2.60 -1.81
N PRO A 97 1.52 2.69 -3.07
CA PRO A 97 2.43 3.78 -3.45
C PRO A 97 1.78 5.17 -3.36
N SER A 98 0.54 5.31 -3.83
CA SER A 98 -0.18 6.60 -3.77
C SER A 98 -0.40 7.09 -2.35
N GLY A 99 -0.51 6.17 -1.39
CA GLY A 99 -0.59 6.52 0.01
C GLY A 99 0.71 7.13 0.52
N ALA A 100 1.85 6.51 0.20
CA ALA A 100 3.16 7.01 0.60
C ALA A 100 3.49 8.37 -0.02
N ASP A 101 3.09 8.64 -1.26
CA ASP A 101 3.28 9.94 -1.94
C ASP A 101 2.61 11.13 -1.22
N ARG A 102 1.56 10.85 -0.44
CA ARG A 102 0.79 11.87 0.29
C ARG A 102 1.38 12.25 1.63
N MET A 103 2.21 11.39 2.19
CA MET A 103 2.60 11.45 3.59
C MET A 103 3.73 12.44 3.85
N ALA A 104 3.64 13.15 4.97
CA ALA A 104 4.73 13.99 5.47
C ALA A 104 6.05 13.21 5.54
N ARG A 105 7.16 13.91 5.32
CA ARG A 105 8.51 13.36 5.48
C ARG A 105 9.17 13.97 6.73
N PRO A 106 9.98 13.20 7.48
CA PRO A 106 10.27 11.77 7.29
C PRO A 106 9.04 10.89 7.57
N LEU A 107 8.99 9.72 6.91
CA LEU A 107 7.96 8.71 7.17
C LEU A 107 8.09 8.16 8.59
N GLY A 108 6.98 7.67 9.15
CA GLY A 108 7.01 6.94 10.41
C GLY A 108 7.77 5.63 10.28
N GLU A 109 8.48 5.22 11.32
CA GLU A 109 9.29 3.99 11.34
C GLU A 109 8.46 2.75 10.96
N ALA A 110 7.25 2.62 11.51
CA ALA A 110 6.34 1.52 11.18
C ALA A 110 5.92 1.53 9.69
N THR A 111 5.71 2.72 9.11
CA THR A 111 5.43 2.85 7.67
C THR A 111 6.61 2.41 6.83
N VAL A 112 7.84 2.81 7.19
CA VAL A 112 9.05 2.40 6.48
C VAL A 112 9.21 0.88 6.54
N GLN A 113 9.10 0.29 7.73
CA GLN A 113 9.18 -1.17 7.91
C GLN A 113 8.13 -1.91 7.08
N ALA A 114 6.89 -1.41 7.04
CA ALA A 114 5.84 -2.00 6.21
C ALA A 114 6.17 -1.91 4.71
N MET A 115 6.72 -0.77 4.25
CA MET A 115 7.12 -0.60 2.85
C MET A 115 8.26 -1.53 2.45
N GLU A 116 9.30 -1.64 3.28
CA GLU A 116 10.42 -2.55 3.05
C GLU A 116 9.98 -4.01 3.02
N LEU A 117 9.11 -4.41 3.96
CA LEU A 117 8.54 -5.75 4.00
C LEU A 117 7.80 -6.09 2.69
N ILE A 118 6.99 -5.16 2.17
CA ILE A 118 6.24 -5.37 0.92
C ILE A 118 7.13 -5.36 -0.32
N ARG A 119 8.15 -4.50 -0.36
CA ARG A 119 9.17 -4.51 -1.42
C ARG A 119 9.87 -5.87 -1.50
N ASP A 120 10.28 -6.41 -0.36
CA ASP A 120 11.10 -7.63 -0.31
C ASP A 120 10.25 -8.92 -0.41
N LEU A 121 8.91 -8.81 -0.35
CA LEU A 121 8.00 -9.96 -0.34
C LEU A 121 7.98 -10.72 -1.68
N GLY A 122 8.18 -10.03 -2.81
CA GLY A 122 8.08 -10.61 -4.15
C GLY A 122 6.67 -11.09 -4.53
N PHE A 123 5.63 -10.57 -3.85
CA PHE A 123 4.25 -10.96 -4.07
C PHE A 123 3.56 -10.17 -5.18
N PHE A 124 3.82 -8.86 -5.24
CA PHE A 124 3.30 -7.96 -6.27
C PHE A 124 4.27 -7.86 -7.44
N ASP A 125 3.81 -7.31 -8.56
CA ASP A 125 4.67 -7.00 -9.70
C ASP A 125 5.85 -6.09 -9.31
N ALA A 126 6.96 -6.23 -10.04
CA ALA A 126 8.22 -5.52 -9.76
C ALA A 126 8.05 -3.99 -9.72
N GLU A 127 7.07 -3.45 -10.43
CA GLU A 127 6.71 -2.03 -10.42
C GLU A 127 6.40 -1.52 -9.00
N ILE A 128 5.81 -2.35 -8.13
CA ILE A 128 5.55 -1.96 -6.74
C ILE A 128 6.85 -1.79 -5.95
N SER A 129 7.84 -2.64 -6.18
CA SER A 129 9.14 -2.52 -5.50
C SER A 129 9.84 -1.22 -5.91
N ILE A 130 9.81 -0.90 -7.21
CA ILE A 130 10.34 0.35 -7.75
C ILE A 130 9.60 1.56 -7.16
N ALA A 131 8.27 1.52 -7.13
CA ALA A 131 7.46 2.61 -6.58
C ALA A 131 7.73 2.82 -5.08
N VAL A 132 7.95 1.73 -4.32
CA VAL A 132 8.37 1.81 -2.91
C VAL A 132 9.72 2.48 -2.76
N ASP A 133 10.73 2.08 -3.55
CA ASP A 133 12.06 2.69 -3.48
C ASP A 133 12.02 4.19 -3.82
N VAL A 134 11.25 4.58 -4.83
CA VAL A 134 11.02 5.99 -5.18
C VAL A 134 10.36 6.74 -4.01
N ALA A 135 9.31 6.18 -3.42
CA ALA A 135 8.59 6.81 -2.32
C ALA A 135 9.43 6.94 -1.04
N LEU A 136 10.28 5.95 -0.74
CA LEU A 136 11.21 5.98 0.39
C LEU A 136 12.36 6.98 0.19
N ALA A 137 12.83 7.15 -1.05
CA ALA A 137 13.87 8.12 -1.40
C ALA A 137 13.35 9.57 -1.50
N ALA A 138 12.02 9.77 -1.61
CA ALA A 138 11.43 11.09 -1.81
C ALA A 138 11.67 12.02 -0.59
N PRO A 139 12.30 13.20 -0.79
CA PRO A 139 12.62 14.11 0.31
C PRO A 139 11.40 14.83 0.91
N GLN A 140 10.30 14.90 0.17
CA GLN A 140 9.02 15.46 0.60
C GLN A 140 7.85 14.68 -0.02
N ALA A 141 6.65 14.93 0.49
CA ALA A 141 5.42 14.45 -0.13
C ALA A 141 5.28 15.02 -1.56
N THR A 142 4.81 14.18 -2.49
CA THR A 142 4.66 14.49 -3.91
C THR A 142 3.19 14.65 -4.33
N TYR A 143 2.24 14.27 -3.47
CA TYR A 143 0.81 14.35 -3.76
C TYR A 143 0.00 15.02 -2.62
N PRO A 144 -1.00 15.86 -2.95
CA PRO A 144 -1.29 16.36 -4.29
C PRO A 144 -0.21 17.35 -4.76
N PRO A 145 0.07 17.41 -6.07
CA PRO A 145 1.05 18.35 -6.59
C PRO A 145 0.63 19.80 -6.33
N ALA A 146 1.61 20.68 -6.17
CA ALA A 146 1.35 22.12 -6.07
C ALA A 146 0.86 22.72 -7.41
N ASP A 147 1.24 22.10 -8.53
CA ASP A 147 0.86 22.48 -9.88
C ASP A 147 0.44 21.22 -10.66
N TRP A 148 -0.86 21.14 -10.98
CA TRP A 148 -1.43 20.01 -11.71
C TRP A 148 -1.02 20.00 -13.19
N ASP A 149 -0.80 21.16 -13.81
CA ASP A 149 -0.44 21.26 -15.21
C ASP A 149 1.02 20.79 -15.44
N GLU A 150 1.92 21.13 -14.52
CA GLU A 150 3.29 20.58 -14.51
C GLU A 150 3.30 19.08 -14.22
N TYR A 151 2.52 18.63 -13.23
CA TYR A 151 2.40 17.21 -12.89
C TYR A 151 1.91 16.37 -14.09
N GLU A 152 0.90 16.85 -14.82
CA GLU A 152 0.42 16.16 -16.02
C GLU A 152 1.47 16.12 -17.14
N ARG A 153 2.23 17.21 -17.34
CA ARG A 153 3.32 17.24 -18.33
C ARG A 153 4.41 16.23 -18.01
N GLN A 154 4.86 16.17 -16.74
CA GLN A 154 5.87 15.21 -16.29
C GLN A 154 5.37 13.76 -16.45
N ARG A 155 4.12 13.49 -16.07
CA ARG A 155 3.53 12.15 -16.19
C ARG A 155 3.43 11.68 -17.65
N ARG A 156 3.15 12.59 -18.60
CA ARG A 156 3.16 12.27 -20.03
C ARG A 156 4.57 11.96 -20.53
N SER A 157 5.57 12.73 -20.12
CA SER A 157 6.97 12.51 -20.53
C SER A 157 7.61 11.23 -19.97
N GLN A 158 7.08 10.68 -18.87
CA GLN A 158 7.54 9.40 -18.30
C GLN A 158 6.83 8.18 -18.90
N ALA A 159 5.74 8.39 -19.65
CA ALA A 159 4.99 7.34 -20.32
C ALA A 159 5.44 7.12 -21.78
N GLU A 160 6.40 7.91 -22.26
CA GLU A 160 7.08 7.81 -23.56
C GLU A 160 8.45 7.13 -23.42
#